data_AF-A0A6G0Y2J7-F1
#
_entry.id   AF-A0A6G0Y2J7-F1
#
_cell.length_a   1.000
_cell.length_b   1.000
_cell.length_c   1.000
_cell.angle_alpha   90.00
_cell.angle_beta   90.00
_cell.angle_gamma   90.00
#
_symmetry.space_group_name_H-M   'P 1'
#
loop_
_entity.id
_entity.type
_entity.pdbx_description
1 polymer ?
#
loop_
_entity_poly.entity_id
_entity_poly.type
_entity_poly.pdbx_seq_one_letter_code
_entity_poly.pdbx_strand_id
1 'polypeptide(L)'
;MDCLIECFETSHGKIKLGYQNFLFVFQKPVKNGKRWVCVHKNLCNDSITTDNDLKHSHNHKTNPGVLEAERVIYKMKQDAKENLNLPSRIYAKNVTNLSEEGRKKIPIENNLKRSLRRIRNNSKWATTGVKNPQQFLLYDNKNIFLTKNNENKKIIVSVCNSFDINFSKDELLNYLYSLSLAYYHVFRGPIVRV
;
A
#
# COMPACT_ATOMS: atom_id res chain seq x y z
N MET A 1 -21.41 -24.02 16.64
CA MET A 1 -21.37 -22.82 15.78
C MET A 1 -19.93 -22.39 15.68
N ASP A 2 -19.27 -22.68 14.57
CA ASP A 2 -17.86 -22.38 14.40
C ASP A 2 -17.65 -20.87 14.39
N CYS A 3 -16.81 -20.39 15.30
CA CYS A 3 -16.46 -18.99 15.42
C CYS A 3 -15.53 -18.62 14.26
N LEU A 4 -16.08 -18.04 13.19
CA LEU A 4 -15.33 -17.70 11.99
C LEU A 4 -14.57 -16.38 12.23
N ILE A 5 -13.26 -16.47 12.35
CA ILE A 5 -12.33 -15.34 12.45
C ILE A 5 -11.82 -15.02 11.06
N GLU A 6 -11.92 -13.75 10.64
CA GLU A 6 -11.42 -13.27 9.35
C GLU A 6 -10.41 -12.14 9.54
N CYS A 7 -9.33 -12.14 8.76
CA CYS A 7 -8.30 -11.10 8.81
C CYS A 7 -8.24 -10.35 7.48
N PHE A 8 -8.33 -9.02 7.53
CA PHE A 8 -8.26 -8.15 6.35
C PHE A 8 -7.03 -7.25 6.44
N GLU A 9 -6.13 -7.39 5.46
CA GLU A 9 -5.00 -6.49 5.32
C GLU A 9 -5.35 -5.27 4.47
N THR A 10 -4.97 -4.09 4.96
CA THR A 10 -5.09 -2.84 4.21
C THR A 10 -3.85 -2.60 3.34
N SER A 11 -3.98 -1.72 2.34
CA SER A 11 -2.85 -1.33 1.46
C SER A 11 -1.69 -0.66 2.19
N HIS A 12 -1.87 -0.26 3.44
CA HIS A 12 -0.85 0.37 4.29
C HIS A 12 -0.29 -0.61 5.35
N GLY A 13 -0.52 -1.92 5.20
CA GLY A 13 -0.03 -2.95 6.12
C GLY A 13 -0.77 -3.02 7.47
N LYS A 14 -1.82 -2.20 7.67
CA LYS A 14 -2.68 -2.32 8.86
C LYS A 14 -3.62 -3.51 8.69
N ILE A 15 -3.84 -4.25 9.77
CA ILE A 15 -4.71 -5.43 9.79
C ILE A 15 -6.00 -5.09 10.54
N LYS A 16 -7.12 -5.57 10.01
CA LYS A 16 -8.44 -5.58 10.66
C LYS A 16 -8.86 -7.02 10.93
N LEU A 17 -9.63 -7.22 11.99
CA LEU A 17 -10.14 -8.51 12.41
C LEU A 17 -11.67 -8.50 12.34
N GLY A 18 -12.25 -9.39 11.56
CA GLY A 18 -13.67 -9.71 11.57
C GLY A 18 -13.95 -10.84 12.55
N TYR A 19 -14.85 -10.63 13.50
CA TYR A 19 -15.26 -11.66 14.46
C TYR A 19 -16.72 -11.49 14.85
N GLN A 20 -17.52 -12.55 14.77
CA GLN A 20 -18.96 -12.56 15.10
C GLN A 20 -19.73 -11.36 14.48
N ASN A 21 -19.46 -11.06 13.20
CA ASN A 21 -20.06 -9.93 12.47
C ASN A 21 -19.67 -8.52 12.99
N PHE A 22 -18.68 -8.42 13.87
CA PHE A 22 -18.04 -7.19 14.29
C PHE A 22 -16.68 -7.02 13.62
N LEU A 23 -16.25 -5.76 13.50
CA LEU A 23 -14.98 -5.40 12.89
C LEU A 23 -14.11 -4.68 13.93
N PHE A 24 -12.87 -5.16 14.07
CA PHE A 24 -11.89 -4.65 15.00
C PHE A 24 -10.63 -4.18 14.27
N VAL A 25 -9.93 -3.23 14.87
CA VAL A 25 -8.64 -2.72 14.42
C VAL A 25 -7.59 -3.08 15.44
N PHE A 26 -6.39 -3.42 14.96
CA PHE A 26 -5.25 -3.63 15.84
C PHE A 26 -4.94 -2.36 16.65
N GLN A 27 -4.82 -2.51 17.97
CA GLN A 27 -4.44 -1.41 18.87
C GLN A 27 -2.98 -1.51 19.26
N LYS A 28 -2.59 -2.62 19.90
CA LYS A 28 -1.23 -2.84 20.43
C LYS A 28 -0.96 -4.32 20.71
N PRO A 29 0.31 -4.74 20.71
CA PRO A 29 0.67 -6.01 21.34
C PRO A 29 0.46 -5.92 22.87
N VAL A 30 0.15 -7.06 23.48
CA VAL A 30 0.04 -7.24 24.94
C VAL A 30 0.90 -8.43 25.36
N LYS A 31 1.11 -8.65 26.66
CA LYS A 31 1.98 -9.73 27.17
C LYS A 31 1.64 -11.10 26.56
N ASN A 32 0.34 -11.39 26.50
CA ASN A 32 -0.21 -12.57 25.85
C ASN A 32 -1.09 -12.07 24.69
N GLY A 33 -0.45 -11.77 23.55
CA GLY A 33 -1.16 -11.63 22.29
C GLY A 33 -1.30 -10.25 21.71
N LYS A 34 -2.39 -10.07 20.97
CA LYS A 34 -2.73 -8.83 20.28
C LYS A 34 -4.06 -8.31 20.79
N ARG A 35 -4.08 -7.03 21.16
CA ARG A 35 -5.29 -6.32 21.54
C ARG A 35 -5.91 -5.66 20.31
N TRP A 36 -7.18 -5.97 20.09
CA TRP A 36 -8.02 -5.46 19.02
C TRP A 36 -9.14 -4.64 19.63
N VAL A 37 -9.48 -3.50 19.02
CA VAL A 37 -10.56 -2.62 19.50
C VAL A 37 -11.60 -2.46 18.42
N CYS A 38 -12.87 -2.30 18.80
CA CYS A 38 -13.93 -2.06 17.84
C CYS A 38 -13.60 -0.86 16.93
N VAL A 39 -13.92 -0.95 15.64
CA VAL A 39 -13.77 0.16 14.68
C VAL A 39 -14.51 1.41 15.15
N HIS A 40 -15.64 1.24 15.83
CA HIS A 40 -16.44 2.33 16.39
C HIS A 40 -15.97 2.72 17.81
N LYS A 41 -14.66 2.84 18.04
CA LYS A 41 -14.06 3.11 19.36
C LYS A 41 -14.64 4.30 20.15
N ASN A 42 -15.26 5.27 19.46
CA ASN A 42 -15.90 6.42 20.10
C ASN A 42 -17.30 6.10 20.65
N LEU A 43 -17.93 5.03 20.15
CA LEU A 43 -19.27 4.57 20.52
C LEU A 43 -19.23 3.19 21.22
N CYS A 44 -18.09 2.52 21.17
CA CYS A 44 -17.90 1.16 21.62
C CYS A 44 -16.55 1.01 22.29
N ASN A 45 -16.57 0.61 23.56
CA ASN A 45 -15.35 0.35 24.34
C ASN A 45 -14.89 -1.12 24.23
N ASP A 46 -15.56 -1.91 23.38
CA ASP A 46 -15.31 -3.33 23.30
C ASP A 46 -13.95 -3.62 22.65
N SER A 47 -13.29 -4.63 23.19
CA SER A 47 -11.95 -5.03 22.79
C SER A 47 -11.74 -6.52 22.97
N ILE A 48 -11.05 -7.12 22.00
CA ILE A 48 -10.72 -8.54 21.99
C ILE A 48 -9.22 -8.71 22.14
N THR A 49 -8.80 -9.74 22.88
CA THR A 49 -7.42 -10.20 22.90
C THR A 49 -7.37 -11.61 22.35
N THR A 50 -6.61 -11.85 21.28
CA THR A 50 -6.62 -13.13 20.54
C THR A 50 -6.02 -14.32 21.29
N ASP A 51 -5.34 -14.10 22.40
CA ASP A 51 -4.67 -15.17 23.17
C ASP A 51 -5.48 -15.61 24.40
N ASN A 52 -6.64 -14.98 24.67
CA ASN A 52 -7.55 -15.33 25.75
C ASN A 52 -8.94 -15.68 25.19
N ASP A 53 -9.75 -16.38 25.99
CA ASP A 53 -11.17 -16.65 25.71
C ASP A 53 -11.85 -15.38 25.19
N LEU A 54 -12.41 -15.49 23.98
CA LEU A 54 -13.01 -14.41 23.20
C LEU A 54 -14.35 -13.98 23.82
N LYS A 55 -14.36 -13.49 25.05
CA LYS A 55 -15.51 -12.82 25.69
C LYS A 55 -15.47 -11.34 25.30
N HIS A 56 -16.52 -10.88 24.66
CA HIS A 56 -16.67 -9.48 24.26
C HIS A 56 -18.15 -9.07 24.33
N SER A 57 -18.39 -7.80 24.64
CA SER A 57 -19.72 -7.24 24.82
C SER A 57 -19.79 -5.88 24.13
N HIS A 58 -20.48 -5.85 22.99
CA HIS A 58 -20.66 -4.61 22.24
C HIS A 58 -21.86 -3.83 22.75
N ASN A 59 -21.66 -2.52 22.95
CA ASN A 59 -22.74 -1.58 23.26
C ASN A 59 -23.50 -1.10 22.01
N HIS A 60 -23.30 -1.76 20.86
CA HIS A 60 -23.99 -1.45 19.62
C HIS A 60 -24.41 -2.73 18.90
N LYS A 61 -25.48 -2.62 18.11
CA LYS A 61 -25.93 -3.71 17.26
C LYS A 61 -24.87 -4.04 16.21
N THR A 62 -24.82 -5.31 15.85
CA THR A 62 -24.07 -5.81 14.71
C THR A 62 -24.48 -5.09 13.43
N ASN A 63 -23.51 -4.76 12.58
CA ASN A 63 -23.77 -4.22 11.24
C ASN A 63 -23.16 -5.16 10.19
N PRO A 64 -23.94 -6.12 9.66
CA PRO A 64 -23.43 -7.12 8.73
C PRO A 64 -22.89 -6.48 7.44
N GLY A 65 -23.49 -5.37 6.99
CA GLY A 65 -23.03 -4.61 5.82
C GLY A 65 -21.59 -4.09 5.95
N VAL A 66 -21.10 -3.78 7.15
CA VAL A 66 -19.70 -3.36 7.35
C VAL A 66 -18.73 -4.50 7.07
N LEU A 67 -19.03 -5.71 7.56
CA LEU A 67 -18.17 -6.86 7.35
C LEU A 67 -18.24 -7.35 5.90
N GLU A 68 -19.43 -7.36 5.31
CA GLU A 68 -19.64 -7.69 3.90
C GLU A 68 -18.88 -6.75 2.97
N ALA A 69 -18.98 -5.43 3.20
CA ALA A 69 -18.22 -4.44 2.45
C ALA A 69 -16.72 -4.69 2.54
N GLU A 70 -16.21 -5.01 3.74
CA GLU A 70 -14.78 -5.20 3.94
C GLU A 70 -14.27 -6.49 3.28
N ARG A 71 -15.05 -7.58 3.32
CA ARG A 71 -14.78 -8.80 2.54
C ARG A 71 -14.67 -8.51 1.06
N VAL A 72 -15.62 -7.74 0.52
CA VAL A 72 -15.64 -7.42 -0.90
C VAL A 72 -14.49 -6.50 -1.28
N ILE A 73 -14.18 -5.48 -0.49
CA ILE A 73 -13.02 -4.61 -0.71
C ILE A 73 -11.73 -5.42 -0.69
N TYR A 74 -11.58 -6.33 0.27
CA TYR A 74 -10.42 -7.22 0.35
C TYR A 74 -10.30 -8.08 -0.91
N LYS A 75 -11.40 -8.71 -1.35
CA LYS A 75 -11.44 -9.51 -2.58
C LYS A 75 -11.08 -8.69 -3.82
N MET A 76 -11.62 -7.49 -3.99
CA MET A 76 -11.25 -6.61 -5.11
C MET A 76 -9.77 -6.26 -5.12
N LYS A 77 -9.16 -6.08 -3.93
CA LYS A 77 -7.73 -5.80 -3.82
C LYS A 77 -6.90 -7.02 -4.20
N GLN A 78 -7.29 -8.22 -3.80
CA GLN A 78 -6.62 -9.46 -4.24
C GLN A 78 -6.78 -9.66 -5.75
N ASP A 79 -8.00 -9.52 -6.28
CA ASP A 79 -8.27 -9.55 -7.72
C ASP A 79 -7.39 -8.56 -8.49
N ALA A 80 -7.15 -7.37 -7.94
CA ALA A 80 -6.30 -6.37 -8.57
C ALA A 80 -4.79 -6.70 -8.50
N LYS A 81 -4.35 -7.44 -7.49
CA LYS A 81 -2.97 -7.95 -7.39
C LYS A 81 -2.73 -9.09 -8.38
N GLU A 82 -3.67 -10.02 -8.47
CA GLU A 82 -3.53 -11.28 -9.22
C GLU A 82 -3.88 -11.13 -10.70
N ASN A 83 -4.86 -10.28 -11.04
CA ASN A 83 -5.41 -10.19 -12.39
C ASN A 83 -5.15 -8.84 -13.06
N LEU A 84 -5.10 -8.85 -14.40
CA LEU A 84 -4.94 -7.67 -15.26
C LEU A 84 -6.27 -6.97 -15.64
N ASN A 85 -7.41 -7.47 -15.17
CA ASN A 85 -8.75 -6.96 -15.50
C ASN A 85 -8.93 -5.46 -15.22
N LEU A 86 -9.59 -4.67 -16.06
CA LEU A 86 -9.79 -3.24 -15.76
C LEU A 86 -10.41 -2.99 -14.37
N PRO A 87 -9.99 -1.95 -13.62
CA PRO A 87 -10.55 -1.66 -12.28
C PRO A 87 -12.07 -1.55 -12.27
N SER A 88 -12.68 -1.02 -13.35
CA SER A 88 -14.13 -0.99 -13.51
C SER A 88 -14.77 -2.38 -13.60
N ARG A 89 -14.11 -3.33 -14.24
CA ARG A 89 -14.59 -4.72 -14.34
C ARG A 89 -14.50 -5.43 -12.99
N ILE A 90 -13.40 -5.24 -12.25
CA ILE A 90 -13.24 -5.77 -10.89
C ILE A 90 -14.31 -5.21 -9.97
N TYR A 91 -14.54 -3.90 -10.03
CA TYR A 91 -15.58 -3.23 -9.25
C TYR A 91 -16.96 -3.79 -9.56
N ALA A 92 -17.39 -3.73 -10.84
CA ALA A 92 -18.70 -4.20 -11.25
C ALA A 92 -18.97 -5.66 -10.85
N LYS A 93 -18.02 -6.57 -11.12
CA LYS A 93 -18.12 -8.00 -10.79
C LYS A 93 -18.38 -8.23 -9.30
N ASN A 94 -17.72 -7.46 -8.43
CA ASN A 94 -17.78 -7.70 -7.00
C ASN A 94 -18.92 -6.91 -6.32
N VAL A 95 -19.38 -5.79 -6.89
CA VAL A 95 -20.45 -4.95 -6.31
C VAL A 95 -21.87 -5.47 -6.58
N THR A 96 -22.09 -6.16 -7.70
CA THR A 96 -23.44 -6.61 -8.10
C THR A 96 -24.13 -7.47 -7.05
N ASN A 97 -23.36 -8.23 -6.28
CA ASN A 97 -23.88 -9.22 -5.34
C ASN A 97 -23.96 -8.70 -3.88
N LEU A 98 -23.63 -7.42 -3.64
CA LEU A 98 -23.72 -6.86 -2.30
C LEU A 98 -25.15 -6.51 -1.91
N SER A 99 -25.45 -6.73 -0.64
CA SER A 99 -26.62 -6.16 0.02
C SER A 99 -26.63 -4.63 -0.07
N GLU A 100 -27.80 -4.02 0.07
CA GLU A 100 -27.92 -2.55 0.09
C GLU A 100 -27.12 -1.94 1.25
N GLU A 101 -27.13 -2.60 2.40
CA GLU A 101 -26.37 -2.21 3.59
C GLU A 101 -24.86 -2.25 3.31
N GLY A 102 -24.38 -3.30 2.68
CA GLY A 102 -22.99 -3.44 2.26
C GLY A 102 -22.57 -2.37 1.26
N ARG A 103 -23.40 -2.09 0.25
CA ARG A 103 -23.11 -1.03 -0.74
C ARG A 103 -22.93 0.34 -0.10
N LYS A 104 -23.76 0.68 0.90
CA LYS A 104 -23.64 1.95 1.65
C LYS A 104 -22.33 2.08 2.44
N LYS A 105 -21.64 0.97 2.71
CA LYS A 105 -20.38 0.93 3.47
C LYS A 105 -19.13 0.89 2.59
N ILE A 106 -19.26 0.64 1.28
CA ILE A 106 -18.12 0.64 0.35
C ILE A 106 -17.70 2.08 0.06
N PRO A 107 -16.38 2.36 -0.03
CA PRO A 107 -15.89 3.66 -0.48
C PRO A 107 -16.43 4.05 -1.86
N ILE A 108 -16.54 5.36 -2.10
CA ILE A 108 -16.92 5.90 -3.41
C ILE A 108 -16.13 5.22 -4.53
N GLU A 109 -16.84 4.77 -5.57
CA GLU A 109 -16.30 3.96 -6.67
C GLU A 109 -14.99 4.50 -7.24
N ASN A 110 -14.92 5.81 -7.49
CA ASN A 110 -13.72 6.47 -8.02
C ASN A 110 -12.50 6.34 -7.08
N ASN A 111 -12.71 6.43 -5.76
CA ASN A 111 -11.64 6.25 -4.78
C ASN A 111 -11.16 4.79 -4.76
N LEU A 112 -12.09 3.84 -4.84
CA LEU A 112 -11.75 2.42 -4.89
C LEU A 112 -10.99 2.08 -6.17
N LYS A 113 -11.47 2.51 -7.34
CA LYS A 113 -10.76 2.36 -8.63
C LYS A 113 -9.36 2.98 -8.61
N ARG A 114 -9.19 4.16 -8.00
CA ARG A 114 -7.85 4.76 -7.78
C ARG A 114 -6.96 3.86 -6.92
N SER A 115 -7.49 3.29 -5.83
CA SER A 115 -6.76 2.35 -4.97
C SER A 115 -6.33 1.09 -5.74
N LEU A 116 -7.23 0.48 -6.51
CA LEU A 116 -6.93 -0.72 -7.32
C LEU A 116 -5.82 -0.45 -8.35
N ARG A 117 -5.82 0.72 -9.00
CA ARG A 117 -4.73 1.13 -9.90
C ARG A 117 -3.39 1.26 -9.17
N ARG A 118 -3.38 1.86 -7.98
CA ARG A 118 -2.14 1.99 -7.18
C ARG A 118 -1.58 0.63 -6.78
N ILE A 119 -2.43 -0.31 -6.37
CA ILE A 119 -2.01 -1.67 -6.01
C ILE A 119 -1.28 -2.35 -7.17
N ARG A 120 -1.80 -2.20 -8.39
CA ARG A 120 -1.16 -2.72 -9.61
C ARG A 120 0.16 -2.06 -9.94
N ASN A 121 0.21 -0.74 -9.80
CA ASN A 121 1.43 -0.01 -10.12
C ASN A 121 2.52 -0.38 -9.12
N ASN A 122 2.20 -0.54 -7.84
CA ASN A 122 3.17 -0.95 -6.82
C ASN A 122 3.79 -2.34 -7.08
N SER A 123 3.14 -3.23 -7.84
CA SER A 123 3.70 -4.55 -8.17
C SER A 123 4.48 -4.61 -9.49
N LYS A 124 4.55 -3.53 -10.29
CA LYS A 124 5.03 -3.58 -11.69
C LYS A 124 6.21 -2.67 -12.07
N TRP A 125 6.76 -1.82 -11.20
CA TRP A 125 7.94 -0.99 -11.53
C TRP A 125 9.26 -1.74 -11.44
N ALA A 126 9.30 -2.91 -12.06
CA ALA A 126 10.41 -3.84 -12.02
C ALA A 126 11.09 -3.74 -13.40
N THR A 127 11.94 -2.74 -13.58
CA THR A 127 12.52 -2.31 -14.88
C THR A 127 13.85 -2.98 -15.22
N THR A 128 14.10 -4.18 -14.71
CA THR A 128 15.24 -4.97 -15.15
C THR A 128 14.71 -6.33 -15.58
N GLY A 129 14.96 -6.71 -16.83
CA GLY A 129 14.55 -7.99 -17.42
C GLY A 129 15.26 -9.22 -16.81
N VAL A 130 15.55 -9.17 -15.52
CA VAL A 130 16.25 -10.21 -14.75
C VAL A 130 15.25 -10.96 -13.87
N LYS A 131 15.62 -12.21 -13.53
CA LYS A 131 14.80 -13.17 -12.76
C LYS A 131 14.22 -12.65 -11.42
N ASN A 132 14.76 -11.56 -10.86
CA ASN A 132 14.27 -10.91 -9.64
C ASN A 132 14.19 -9.40 -9.84
N PRO A 133 13.03 -8.87 -10.23
CA PRO A 133 12.99 -7.51 -10.72
C PRO A 133 12.84 -6.55 -9.52
N GLN A 134 13.75 -5.58 -9.44
CA GLN A 134 13.83 -4.59 -8.35
C GLN A 134 13.32 -3.23 -8.85
N GLN A 135 12.85 -2.38 -7.92
CA GLN A 135 12.51 -0.99 -8.27
C GLN A 135 13.74 -0.28 -8.83
N PHE A 136 13.59 0.43 -9.96
CA PHE A 136 14.71 1.04 -10.70
C PHE A 136 15.63 1.90 -9.82
N LEU A 137 15.04 2.63 -8.86
CA LEU A 137 15.76 3.47 -7.91
C LEU A 137 16.64 2.70 -6.92
N LEU A 138 16.38 1.41 -6.67
CA LEU A 138 17.22 0.57 -5.81
C LEU A 138 18.37 -0.09 -6.57
N TYR A 139 18.27 -0.22 -7.90
CA TYR A 139 19.32 -0.81 -8.72
C TYR A 139 20.43 0.21 -8.99
N ASP A 140 20.06 1.45 -9.35
CA ASP A 140 21.05 2.50 -9.66
C ASP A 140 21.75 3.03 -8.39
N ASN A 141 21.03 3.15 -7.27
CA ASN A 141 21.61 3.68 -6.03
C ASN A 141 22.59 2.73 -5.31
N LYS A 142 22.59 1.42 -5.64
CA LYS A 142 23.54 0.46 -5.05
C LYS A 142 24.91 0.46 -5.74
N ASN A 143 25.00 1.06 -6.93
CA ASN A 143 26.20 1.02 -7.76
C ASN A 143 26.84 2.40 -7.97
N ILE A 144 26.37 3.43 -7.26
CA ILE A 144 27.00 4.76 -7.26
C ILE A 144 27.95 4.84 -6.07
N PHE A 145 29.25 4.76 -6.36
CA PHE A 145 30.31 4.99 -5.38
C PHE A 145 30.85 6.41 -5.57
N LEU A 146 30.83 7.21 -4.50
CA LEU A 146 31.43 8.53 -4.48
C LEU A 146 32.79 8.44 -3.79
N THR A 147 33.87 8.58 -4.55
CA THR A 147 35.23 8.67 -4.01
C THR A 147 35.76 10.08 -4.19
N LYS A 148 36.23 10.70 -3.10
CA LYS A 148 36.95 11.98 -3.15
C LYS A 148 38.39 11.73 -3.57
N ASN A 149 38.85 12.42 -4.60
CA ASN A 149 40.27 12.44 -4.95
C ASN A 149 40.91 13.73 -4.38
N ASN A 150 41.84 13.58 -3.43
CA ASN A 150 42.35 14.68 -2.61
C ASN A 150 43.30 15.63 -3.36
N GLU A 151 43.77 15.25 -4.55
CA GLU A 151 44.76 16.07 -5.29
C GLU A 151 44.11 17.16 -6.16
N ASN A 152 42.82 17.03 -6.51
CA ASN A 152 42.19 17.92 -7.51
C ASN A 152 40.82 18.49 -7.14
N LYS A 153 40.32 18.34 -5.90
CA LYS A 153 38.97 18.78 -5.46
C LYS A 153 37.83 18.30 -6.39
N LYS A 154 38.00 17.19 -7.11
CA LYS A 154 36.98 16.59 -7.99
C LYS A 154 36.33 15.38 -7.32
N ILE A 155 35.05 15.16 -7.62
CA ILE A 155 34.28 13.99 -7.16
C ILE A 155 34.16 13.03 -8.33
N ILE A 156 34.62 11.80 -8.12
CA ILE A 156 34.47 10.72 -9.11
C ILE A 156 33.17 9.99 -8.79
N VAL A 157 32.30 9.91 -9.78
CA VAL A 157 31.06 9.14 -9.71
C VAL A 157 31.27 7.92 -10.60
N SER A 158 31.45 6.75 -9.99
CA SER A 158 31.50 5.50 -10.74
C SER A 158 30.09 4.93 -10.82
N VAL A 159 29.58 4.73 -12.03
CA VAL A 159 28.25 4.16 -12.28
C VAL A 159 28.43 2.85 -13.04
N CYS A 160 28.10 1.73 -12.41
CA CYS A 160 28.00 0.40 -13.02
C CYS A 160 29.18 -0.01 -13.94
N ASN A 161 30.28 -0.48 -13.35
CA ASN A 161 31.32 -1.34 -13.96
C ASN A 161 31.84 -1.00 -15.38
N SER A 162 31.70 0.23 -15.89
CA SER A 162 32.21 0.52 -17.24
C SER A 162 32.57 1.97 -17.56
N PHE A 163 32.20 2.98 -16.75
CA PHE A 163 32.62 4.35 -17.02
C PHE A 163 32.85 5.17 -15.73
N ASP A 164 34.07 5.67 -15.56
CA ASP A 164 34.39 6.67 -14.54
C ASP A 164 34.21 8.06 -15.14
N ILE A 165 33.25 8.83 -14.61
CA ILE A 165 32.99 10.19 -15.05
C ILE A 165 33.48 11.17 -13.98
N ASN A 166 34.39 12.05 -14.39
CA ASN A 166 34.93 13.11 -13.53
C ASN A 166 34.02 14.33 -13.58
N PHE A 167 33.41 14.69 -12.46
CA PHE A 167 32.64 15.92 -12.33
C PHE A 167 33.39 16.97 -11.50
N SER A 168 33.35 18.22 -11.94
CA SER A 168 33.51 19.36 -11.02
C SER A 168 32.27 19.48 -10.12
N LYS A 169 32.38 20.26 -9.04
CA LYS A 169 31.31 20.40 -8.05
C LYS A 169 30.01 20.95 -8.66
N ASP A 170 30.12 21.91 -9.57
CA ASP A 170 28.96 22.56 -10.19
C ASP A 170 28.32 21.66 -11.27
N GLU A 171 29.12 20.89 -12.00
CA GLU A 171 28.60 19.90 -12.96
C GLU A 171 27.85 18.77 -12.26
N LEU A 172 28.34 18.31 -11.10
CA LEU A 172 27.65 17.29 -10.31
C LEU A 172 26.29 17.80 -9.79
N LEU A 173 26.23 19.06 -9.37
CA LEU A 173 24.99 19.68 -8.92
C LEU A 173 23.98 19.78 -10.08
N ASN A 174 24.43 20.20 -11.26
CA ASN A 174 23.61 20.28 -12.46
C ASN A 174 23.15 18.91 -12.94
N TYR A 175 24.00 17.89 -12.88
CA TYR A 175 23.66 16.51 -13.22
C TYR A 175 22.57 15.97 -12.29
N LEU A 176 22.73 16.11 -10.97
CA LEU A 176 21.72 15.72 -10.00
C LEU A 176 20.42 16.53 -10.16
N TYR A 177 20.52 17.82 -10.48
CA TYR A 177 19.35 18.66 -10.73
C TYR A 177 18.60 18.21 -11.99
N SER A 178 19.31 17.91 -13.09
CA SER A 178 18.70 17.37 -14.31
C SER A 178 18.04 16.01 -14.11
N LEU A 179 18.64 15.12 -13.31
CA LEU A 179 18.01 13.86 -12.88
C LEU A 179 16.72 14.12 -12.09
N SER A 180 16.75 15.10 -11.18
CA SER A 180 15.56 15.50 -10.41
C SER A 180 14.47 16.13 -11.29
N LEU A 181 14.85 16.88 -12.33
CA LEU A 181 13.93 17.53 -13.26
C LEU A 181 13.31 16.50 -14.23
N ALA A 182 14.11 15.57 -14.71
CA ALA A 182 13.64 14.42 -15.49
C ALA A 182 12.66 13.58 -14.67
N TYR A 183 12.94 13.36 -13.38
CA TYR A 183 11.97 12.76 -12.46
C TYR A 183 10.69 13.60 -12.37
N TYR A 184 10.79 14.91 -12.23
CA TYR A 184 9.60 15.77 -12.13
C TYR A 184 8.71 15.70 -13.39
N HIS A 185 9.32 15.74 -14.58
CA HIS A 185 8.60 15.70 -15.85
C HIS A 185 8.04 14.31 -16.21
N VAL A 186 8.73 13.23 -15.83
CA VAL A 186 8.25 11.86 -16.09
C VAL A 186 7.15 11.45 -15.11
N PHE A 187 7.17 11.93 -13.85
CA PHE A 187 6.27 11.47 -12.80
C PHE A 187 5.13 12.44 -12.43
N ARG A 188 5.20 13.71 -12.84
CA ARG A 188 4.05 14.66 -12.81
C ARG A 188 3.90 15.28 -14.20
N GLY A 189 2.96 14.75 -14.99
CA GLY A 189 2.63 15.29 -16.30
C GLY A 189 2.31 16.80 -16.27
N PRO A 190 2.31 17.48 -17.43
CA PRO A 190 2.21 18.94 -17.49
C PRO A 190 0.94 19.44 -16.79
N ILE A 191 1.11 20.43 -15.92
CA ILE A 191 0.00 21.18 -15.35
C ILE A 191 -0.60 22.01 -16.48
N VAL A 192 -1.67 21.51 -17.10
CA VAL A 192 -2.54 22.35 -17.93
C VAL A 192 -3.28 23.28 -16.98
N ARG A 193 -2.82 24.54 -16.89
CA ARG A 193 -3.63 25.63 -16.35
C ARG A 193 -4.70 25.95 -17.40
N VAL A 194 -5.97 25.76 -17.04
CA VAL A 194 -7.11 26.43 -17.68
C VAL A 194 -7.32 27.74 -16.92
#